data_AF-A0A843CB64-F1
#
_entry.id   AF-A0A843CB64-F1
#
_cell.length_a   1.000
_cell.length_b   1.000
_cell.length_c   1.000
_cell.angle_alpha   90.00
_cell.angle_beta   90.00
_cell.angle_gamma   90.00
#
_symmetry.space_group_name_H-M   'P 1'
#
loop_
_entity.id
_entity.type
_entity.pdbx_description
1 polymer ?
#
loop_
_entity_poly.entity_id
_entity_poly.type
_entity_poly.pdbx_seq_one_letter_code
_entity_poly.pdbx_strand_id
1 'polypeptide(L)' 'MSEYKLDKWDLSELAKDPKSPAFQEQVREVEKMANKFEKIKINLDPKMSSKKFMSIMHEIEEISEKMSKIGGYASL' A
#
# COMPACT_ATOMS: atom_id res chain seq x y z
N MET A 1 -29.24 13.48 27.48
CA MET A 1 -28.54 13.20 26.22
C MET A 1 -27.19 13.87 26.32
N SER A 2 -26.10 13.10 26.25
CA SER A 2 -24.74 13.66 26.25
C SER A 2 -24.52 14.46 24.96
N GLU A 3 -24.08 15.72 25.09
CA GLU A 3 -23.72 16.56 23.95
C GLU A 3 -22.59 15.92 23.15
N TYR A 4 -22.81 15.77 21.84
CA TYR A 4 -21.76 15.34 20.92
C TYR A 4 -20.67 16.41 20.87
N LYS A 5 -19.42 16.01 21.14
CA LYS A 5 -18.25 16.84 20.91
C LYS A 5 -17.57 16.39 19.64
N LEU A 6 -17.36 17.34 18.71
CA LEU A 6 -16.54 17.13 17.54
C LEU A 6 -15.08 17.02 18.00
N ASP A 7 -14.52 15.83 17.90
CA ASP A 7 -13.11 15.56 18.20
C ASP A 7 -12.35 15.21 16.91
N LYS A 8 -11.02 15.13 16.98
CA LYS A 8 -10.18 14.75 15.85
C LYS A 8 -10.41 13.28 15.48
N TRP A 9 -10.25 12.99 14.19
CA TRP A 9 -10.27 11.62 13.70
C TRP A 9 -9.02 10.89 14.22
N ASP A 10 -9.20 9.70 14.79
CA ASP A 10 -8.08 8.83 15.14
C ASP A 10 -7.57 8.14 13.87
N LEU A 11 -6.37 8.53 13.43
CA LEU A 11 -5.71 8.00 12.23
C LEU A 11 -4.63 6.97 12.56
N SER A 12 -4.55 6.50 13.81
CA SER A 12 -3.50 5.58 14.26
C SER A 12 -3.48 4.24 13.53
N GLU A 13 -4.63 3.80 13.02
CA GLU A 13 -4.79 2.61 12.15
C GLU A 13 -4.23 2.81 10.73
N LEU A 14 -4.13 4.06 10.26
CA LEU A 14 -3.54 4.40 8.96
C LEU A 14 -2.05 4.67 9.07
N ALA A 15 -1.65 5.52 10.01
CA ALA A 15 -0.26 5.79 10.35
C ALA A 15 -0.15 6.33 11.77
N LYS A 16 0.67 5.68 12.60
CA LYS A 16 0.89 6.12 13.99
C LYS A 16 1.52 7.52 14.08
N ASP A 17 2.42 7.83 13.15
CA ASP A 17 2.98 9.17 12.96
C ASP A 17 3.55 9.27 11.53
N PRO A 18 3.04 10.15 10.66
CA PRO A 18 3.51 10.28 9.28
C PRO A 18 4.89 10.93 9.12
N LYS A 19 5.33 11.68 10.13
CA LYS A 19 6.69 12.25 10.18
C LYS A 19 7.66 11.28 10.82
N SER A 20 7.16 10.15 11.32
CA SER A 20 8.03 9.13 11.89
C SER A 20 8.90 8.50 10.80
N PRO A 21 10.11 8.06 11.18
CA PRO A 21 10.93 7.20 10.34
C PRO A 21 10.19 5.92 9.89
N ALA A 22 9.24 5.43 10.69
CA ALA A 22 8.49 4.22 10.37
C ALA A 22 7.57 4.41 9.16
N PHE A 23 6.90 5.56 9.04
CA PHE A 23 6.07 5.86 7.87
C PHE A 23 6.93 6.06 6.62
N GLN A 24 8.06 6.76 6.74
CA GLN A 24 9.02 6.90 5.65
C GLN A 24 9.56 5.56 5.16
N GLU A 25 9.80 4.61 6.07
CA GLU A 25 10.23 3.26 5.69
C GLU A 25 9.13 2.51 4.93
N GLN A 26 7.86 2.62 5.34
CA GLN A 26 6.73 2.03 4.60
C GLN A 26 6.63 2.58 3.17
N VAL A 27 6.84 3.89 2.98
CA VAL A 27 6.87 4.50 1.64
C VAL A 27 8.00 3.91 0.79
N ARG A 28 9.22 3.80 1.35
CA ARG A 28 10.37 3.20 0.67
C ARG A 28 10.16 1.73 0.34
N GLU A 29 9.50 0.98 1.22
CA GLU A 29 9.16 -0.42 0.96
C GLU A 29 8.23 -0.56 -0.24
N VAL A 30 7.17 0.26 -0.31
CA VAL A 30 6.23 0.26 -1.44
C VAL A 30 6.95 0.64 -2.73
N GLU A 31 7.81 1.67 -2.70
CA GLU A 31 8.62 2.07 -3.86
C GLU A 31 9.53 0.92 -4.33
N LYS A 32 10.18 0.22 -3.39
CA LYS A 32 11.04 -0.94 -3.70
C LYS A 32 10.24 -2.10 -4.29
N MET A 33 9.03 -2.36 -3.79
CA MET A 33 8.14 -3.39 -4.32
C MET A 33 7.68 -3.04 -5.73
N ALA A 34 7.26 -1.80 -5.97
CA ALA A 34 6.86 -1.31 -7.29
C ALA A 34 8.00 -1.43 -8.32
N ASN A 35 9.21 -0.99 -7.96
CA ASN A 35 10.40 -1.10 -8.81
C ASN A 35 10.77 -2.55 -9.15
N LYS A 36 10.50 -3.51 -8.25
CA LYS A 36 10.67 -4.94 -8.54
C LYS A 36 9.57 -5.44 -9.48
N PHE A 37 8.32 -5.06 -9.23
CA PHE A 37 7.16 -5.47 -10.01
C PHE A 37 7.23 -4.98 -11.47
N GLU A 38 7.73 -3.77 -11.72
CA GLU A 38 7.92 -3.26 -13.09
C GLU A 38 8.82 -4.19 -13.93
N LYS A 39 9.82 -4.82 -13.32
CA LYS A 39 10.70 -5.78 -14.01
C LYS A 39 9.96 -7.08 -14.35
N ILE A 40 8.93 -7.44 -13.59
CA ILE A 40 8.09 -8.63 -13.85
C ILE A 40 7.17 -8.38 -15.04
N LYS A 41 6.70 -7.15 -15.26
CA LYS A 41 5.85 -6.77 -16.40
C LYS A 41 6.47 -7.15 -17.74
N ILE A 42 7.80 -7.03 -17.88
CA ILE A 42 8.56 -7.40 -19.08
C ILE A 42 8.53 -8.91 -19.34
N ASN A 43 8.31 -9.72 -18.30
CA ASN A 43 8.32 -11.18 -18.34
C ASN A 43 6.91 -11.79 -18.45
N LEU A 44 5.88 -10.99 -18.72
CA LEU A 44 4.53 -11.48 -18.98
C LEU A 44 4.49 -12.21 -20.33
N ASP A 45 4.03 -13.45 -20.30
CA ASP A 45 3.97 -14.33 -21.46
C ASP A 45 2.56 -14.94 -21.53
N PRO A 46 1.84 -14.85 -22.67
CA PRO A 46 0.55 -15.51 -22.86
C PRO A 46 0.55 -17.02 -22.61
N LYS A 47 1.71 -17.68 -22.68
CA LYS A 47 1.89 -19.12 -22.41
C LYS A 47 2.24 -19.43 -20.96
N MET A 48 2.26 -18.43 -20.08
CA MET A 48 2.56 -18.65 -18.66
C MET A 48 1.50 -19.50 -17.97
N SER A 49 1.88 -20.22 -16.92
CA SER A 49 0.91 -20.97 -16.12
C SER A 49 -0.02 -20.03 -15.36
N SER A 50 -1.28 -20.44 -15.18
CA SER A 50 -2.25 -19.70 -14.37
C SER A 50 -1.75 -19.47 -12.95
N LYS A 51 -1.02 -20.43 -12.37
CA LYS A 51 -0.41 -20.28 -11.04
C LYS A 51 0.57 -19.12 -10.99
N LYS A 52 1.46 -19.02 -12.00
CA LYS A 52 2.42 -17.92 -12.09
C LYS A 52 1.71 -16.58 -12.30
N PHE A 53 0.68 -16.54 -13.13
CA PHE A 53 -0.14 -15.35 -13.33
C PHE A 53 -0.83 -14.90 -12.03
N MET A 54 -1.44 -15.82 -11.29
CA MET A 54 -2.08 -15.52 -10.00
C MET A 54 -1.10 -14.97 -8.97
N SER A 55 0.13 -15.49 -8.91
CA SER A 55 1.16 -14.91 -8.03
C SER A 55 1.46 -13.45 -8.37
N ILE A 56 1.55 -13.10 -9.66
CA ILE A 56 1.76 -11.72 -10.11
C ILE A 56 0.55 -10.84 -9.72
N MET A 57 -0.67 -11.36 -9.83
CA MET A 57 -1.88 -10.64 -9.39
C MET A 57 -1.85 -10.33 -7.89
N HIS A 58 -1.48 -11.30 -7.05
CA HIS A 58 -1.38 -11.07 -5.61
C HIS A 58 -0.28 -10.08 -5.23
N GLU A 59 0.84 -10.07 -5.96
CA GLU A 59 1.89 -9.07 -5.74
C GLU A 59 1.41 -7.63 -6.01
N ILE A 60 0.65 -7.39 -7.09
CA ILE A 60 0.11 -6.05 -7.37
C ILE A 60 -1.02 -5.65 -6.42
N GLU A 61 -1.82 -6.60 -5.96
CA GLU A 61 -2.82 -6.38 -4.90
C GLU A 61 -2.16 -5.92 -3.60
N GLU A 62 -1.08 -6.59 -3.17
CA GLU A 62 -0.35 -6.22 -1.95
C GLU A 62 0.26 -4.81 -2.05
N ILE A 63 0.85 -4.48 -3.20
CA ILE A 63 1.39 -3.13 -3.47
C ILE A 63 0.25 -2.10 -3.39
N SER A 64 -0.89 -2.39 -4.01
CA SER A 64 -2.05 -1.49 -4.05
C SER A 64 -2.65 -1.27 -2.66
N GLU A 65 -2.73 -2.31 -1.83
CA GLU A 65 -3.22 -2.20 -0.46
C GLU A 65 -2.32 -1.30 0.40
N LYS A 66 -1.00 -1.52 0.35
CA LYS A 66 -0.04 -0.68 1.09
C LYS A 66 -0.04 0.76 0.61
N MET A 67 -0.13 0.97 -0.72
CA MET A 67 -0.23 2.30 -1.29
C MET A 67 -1.52 3.01 -0.87
N SER A 68 -2.64 2.28 -0.79
CA SER A 68 -3.94 2.82 -0.35
C SER A 68 -3.88 3.34 1.09
N LYS A 69 -3.20 2.63 2.01
CA LYS A 69 -3.01 3.09 3.40
C LYS A 69 -2.21 4.39 3.47
N ILE A 70 -1.11 4.47 2.72
CA ILE A 70 -0.26 5.66 2.62
C ILE A 70 -1.01 6.84 1.99
N GLY A 71 -1.68 6.60 0.85
CA GLY A 71 -2.42 7.61 0.11
C GLY A 71 -3.66 8.10 0.86
N GLY A 72 -4.36 7.20 1.55
CA GLY A 72 -5.47 7.53 2.44
C GLY A 72 -5.04 8.49 3.53
N TYR A 73 -3.90 8.22 4.18
CA TYR A 73 -3.32 9.16 5.13
C TYR A 73 -2.96 10.51 4.49
N ALA A 74 -2.25 10.51 3.36
CA ALA A 74 -1.79 11.73 2.68
C ALA A 74 -2.93 12.62 2.15
N SER A 75 -4.13 12.08 2.01
CA SER A 75 -5.31 12.81 1.53
C SER A 75 -6.06 13.59 2.62
N LEU A 76 -5.74 13.36 3.89
CA LEU A 76 -6.34 13.98 5.07
C LEU A 76 -5.53 15.20 5.54
#